data_AF-A0A1S9PCS1-F1
#
_entry.id   AF-A0A1S9PCS1-F1
#
_cell.length_a   1.000
_cell.length_b   1.000
_cell.length_c   1.000
_cell.angle_alpha   90.00
_cell.angle_beta   90.00
_cell.angle_gamma   90.00
#
_symmetry.space_group_name_H-M   'P 1'
#
loop_
_entity.id
_entity.type
_entity.pdbx_description
1 polymer ?
#
loop_
_entity_poly.entity_id
_entity_poly.type
_entity_poly.pdbx_seq_one_letter_code
_entity_poly.pdbx_strand_id
1 'polypeptide(L)'
;MSEVILNVAKLVSSDQSVIYGPVIQTAENEYLFRNTFSALDLYFTLKKNADGNWVYAGEAPANVPEEYVEQIGLQIDQRNRALGNSE
;
A
#
# COMPACT_ATOMS: atom_id res chain seq x y z
N MET A 1 6.15 -11.14 15.15
CA MET A 1 4.79 -10.65 14.83
C MET A 1 4.32 -11.40 13.60
N SER A 2 3.09 -11.91 13.58
CA SER A 2 2.54 -12.60 12.40
C SER A 2 2.18 -11.56 11.34
N GLU A 3 2.54 -11.81 10.08
CA GLU A 3 2.13 -10.95 8.96
C GLU A 3 0.60 -11.00 8.80
N VAL A 4 -0.07 -9.86 8.95
CA VAL A 4 -1.52 -9.76 8.76
C VAL A 4 -1.79 -9.18 7.39
N ILE A 5 -2.36 -9.99 6.50
CA ILE A 5 -2.81 -9.53 5.18
C ILE A 5 -4.13 -8.77 5.36
N LEU A 6 -4.11 -7.47 5.03
CA LEU A 6 -5.28 -6.60 5.14
C LEU A 6 -6.25 -6.80 3.97
N ASN A 7 -5.71 -6.78 2.76
CA ASN A 7 -6.42 -6.97 1.49
C ASN A 7 -5.44 -7.29 0.35
N VAL A 8 -5.99 -7.69 -0.79
CA VAL A 8 -5.28 -7.63 -2.07
C VAL A 8 -5.64 -6.29 -2.71
N ALA A 9 -4.64 -5.45 -2.97
CA ALA A 9 -4.82 -4.16 -3.59
C ALA A 9 -4.56 -4.23 -5.10
N LYS A 10 -5.21 -3.32 -5.81
CA LYS A 10 -5.05 -3.08 -7.25
C LYS A 10 -4.26 -1.78 -7.45
N LEU A 11 -3.18 -1.85 -8.21
CA LEU A 11 -2.39 -0.71 -8.62
C LEU A 11 -2.51 -0.55 -10.14
N VAL A 12 -2.75 0.67 -10.61
CA VAL A 12 -2.74 1.00 -12.03
C VAL A 12 -1.51 1.85 -12.30
N SER A 13 -0.60 1.35 -13.13
CA SER A 13 0.60 2.06 -13.52
C SER A 13 0.35 3.06 -14.64
N SER A 14 1.30 3.97 -14.89
CA SER A 14 1.14 5.06 -15.86
C SER A 14 0.95 4.58 -17.31
N ASP A 15 1.37 3.35 -17.63
CA ASP A 15 1.13 2.66 -18.91
C ASP A 15 -0.23 1.93 -18.98
N GLN A 16 -1.09 2.11 -17.97
CA GLN A 16 -2.38 1.43 -17.77
C GLN A 16 -2.27 -0.08 -17.48
N SER A 17 -1.06 -0.60 -17.26
CA SER A 17 -0.91 -1.95 -16.74
C SER A 17 -1.50 -2.05 -15.33
N VAL A 18 -2.09 -3.21 -15.02
CA VAL A 18 -2.70 -3.46 -13.71
C VAL A 18 -1.84 -4.44 -12.96
N ILE A 19 -1.39 -4.02 -11.77
CA ILE A 19 -0.58 -4.81 -10.86
C ILE A 19 -1.43 -5.12 -9.63
N TYR A 20 -1.42 -6.36 -9.18
CA TYR A 20 -2.08 -6.77 -7.94
C TYR A 20 -1.03 -7.18 -6.91
N GLY A 21 -1.35 -7.00 -5.64
CA GLY A 21 -0.47 -7.43 -4.55
C GLY A 21 -1.17 -7.41 -3.20
N PRO A 22 -0.82 -8.31 -2.27
CA PRO A 22 -1.24 -8.17 -0.89
C PRO A 22 -0.71 -6.87 -0.29
N VAL A 23 -1.55 -6.27 0.54
CA VAL A 23 -1.17 -5.25 1.52
C VAL A 23 -1.07 -5.94 2.86
N ILE A 24 0.10 -5.87 3.47
CA ILE A 24 0.44 -6.54 4.73
C ILE A 24 0.65 -5.45 5.77
N GLN A 25 -0.03 -5.53 6.91
CA GLN A 25 0.23 -4.62 8.02
C GLN A 25 1.50 -5.07 8.75
N THR A 26 2.53 -4.22 8.74
CA THR A 26 3.84 -4.51 9.36
C THR A 26 3.96 -3.89 10.75
N ALA A 27 3.24 -2.79 11.00
CA ALA A 27 3.15 -2.13 12.31
C ALA A 27 1.81 -1.38 12.50
N GLU A 28 1.62 -0.76 13.66
CA GLU A 28 0.54 0.17 13.94
C GLU A 28 0.68 1.39 13.02
N ASN A 29 -0.08 1.42 11.92
CA ASN A 29 -0.03 2.43 10.84
C ASN A 29 1.09 2.29 9.79
N GLU A 30 1.74 1.14 9.69
CA GLU A 30 2.64 0.84 8.57
C GLU A 30 2.17 -0.38 7.78
N TYR A 31 2.22 -0.25 6.46
CA TYR A 31 1.74 -1.26 5.53
C TYR A 31 2.78 -1.49 4.44
N LEU A 32 2.94 -2.75 4.04
CA LEU A 32 3.76 -3.19 2.92
C LEU A 32 2.84 -3.58 1.77
N PHE A 33 2.98 -2.91 0.62
CA PHE A 33 2.49 -3.44 -0.65
C PHE A 33 3.59 -4.30 -1.27
N ARG A 34 3.23 -5.51 -1.70
CA ARG A 34 4.14 -6.40 -2.42
C ARG A 34 3.44 -6.99 -3.63
N ASN A 35 3.99 -6.78 -4.81
CA ASN A 35 3.57 -7.47 -6.02
C ASN A 35 3.96 -8.95 -5.92
N THR A 36 2.97 -9.84 -5.85
CA THR A 36 3.19 -11.29 -5.78
C THR A 36 2.72 -12.01 -7.04
N PHE A 37 2.07 -11.32 -7.97
CA PHE A 37 1.33 -11.94 -9.08
C PHE A 37 1.97 -11.73 -10.46
N SER A 38 3.06 -10.97 -10.54
CA SER A 38 3.79 -10.77 -11.80
C SER A 38 5.30 -10.85 -11.58
N ALA A 39 6.06 -10.97 -12.67
CA ALA A 39 7.52 -11.01 -12.66
C ALA A 39 8.17 -9.66 -12.28
N LEU A 40 7.36 -8.61 -12.07
CA LEU A 40 7.83 -7.30 -11.66
C LEU A 40 8.10 -7.29 -10.15
N ASP A 41 9.36 -7.14 -9.77
CA ASP A 41 9.78 -7.00 -8.37
C ASP A 41 9.45 -5.59 -7.85
N LEU A 42 8.17 -5.41 -7.51
CA LEU A 42 7.63 -4.15 -6.99
C LEU A 42 7.14 -4.35 -5.56
N TYR A 43 7.79 -3.68 -4.62
CA TYR A 43 7.34 -3.61 -3.24
C TYR A 43 7.69 -2.25 -2.65
N PHE A 44 6.84 -1.75 -1.76
CA PHE A 44 7.09 -0.51 -1.04
C PHE A 44 6.27 -0.47 0.25
N THR A 45 6.79 0.22 1.25
CA THR A 45 6.11 0.46 2.51
C THR A 45 5.51 1.85 2.53
N LEU A 46 4.31 1.97 3.12
CA LEU A 46 3.57 3.21 3.24
C LEU A 46 2.98 3.36 4.64
N LYS A 47 2.89 4.62 5.08
CA LYS A 47 2.29 5.03 6.37
C LYS A 47 1.56 6.35 6.20
N LYS A 48 0.71 6.70 7.16
CA LYS A 48 0.20 8.07 7.26
C LYS A 48 1.21 8.98 7.94
N ASN A 49 1.42 10.17 7.39
CA ASN A 49 2.17 11.24 8.04
C ASN A 49 1.30 11.96 9.08
N ALA A 50 1.85 12.99 9.73
CA ALA A 50 1.15 13.77 10.75
C ALA A 50 -0.10 14.52 10.21
N ASP A 51 -0.12 14.81 8.91
CA ASP A 51 -1.25 15.49 8.24
C ASP A 51 -2.33 14.50 7.76
N GLY A 52 -2.13 13.19 7.98
CA GLY A 52 -3.03 12.12 7.55
C GLY A 52 -2.86 11.68 6.09
N ASN A 53 -1.84 12.19 5.39
CA ASN A 53 -1.54 11.82 4.01
C ASN A 53 -0.70 10.54 3.96
N TRP A 54 -0.94 9.71 2.96
CA TRP A 54 -0.15 8.51 2.71
C TRP A 54 1.21 8.89 2.11
N VAL A 55 2.27 8.42 2.74
CA VAL A 55 3.66 8.63 2.32
C VAL A 55 4.44 7.33 2.41
N TYR A 56 5.59 7.26 1.75
CA TYR A 56 6.53 6.14 1.96
C TYR A 56 6.95 6.06 3.43
N ALA A 57 6.95 4.84 4.00
CA ALA A 57 7.33 4.66 5.40
C ALA A 57 8.85 4.78 5.62
N GLY A 58 9.65 4.72 4.55
CA GLY A 58 11.09 4.91 4.52
C GLY A 58 11.55 5.67 3.25
N GLU A 59 12.73 5.32 2.74
CA GLU A 59 13.23 5.90 1.50
C GLU A 59 12.31 5.51 0.32
N ALA A 60 11.87 6.50 -0.44
CA ALA A 60 11.06 6.28 -1.63
C ALA A 60 11.90 5.46 -2.64
N PRO A 61 11.41 4.30 -3.11
CA PRO A 61 12.14 3.56 -4.12
C PRO A 61 12.25 4.41 -5.39
N ALA A 62 13.44 4.53 -5.97
CA ALA A 62 13.72 5.43 -7.09
C ALA A 62 12.81 5.24 -8.32
N ASN A 63 12.20 4.06 -8.47
CA ASN A 63 11.34 3.68 -9.60
C ASN A 63 9.86 3.51 -9.23
N VAL A 64 9.44 4.01 -8.06
CA VAL A 64 8.05 3.90 -7.60
C VAL A 64 7.47 5.31 -7.51
N PRO A 65 6.58 5.69 -8.45
CA PRO A 65 5.88 6.97 -8.42
C PRO A 65 5.05 7.17 -7.15
N GLU A 66 4.98 8.40 -6.65
CA GLU A 66 4.19 8.75 -5.46
C GLU A 66 2.69 8.43 -5.62
N GLU A 67 2.16 8.51 -6.86
CA GLU A 67 0.79 8.11 -7.19
C GLU A 67 0.47 6.67 -6.77
N TYR A 68 1.47 5.77 -6.69
CA TYR A 68 1.26 4.39 -6.27
C TYR A 68 0.96 4.32 -4.78
N VAL A 69 1.61 5.15 -3.97
CA VAL A 69 1.33 5.24 -2.53
C VAL A 69 -0.07 5.77 -2.30
N GLU A 70 -0.49 6.80 -3.03
CA GLU A 70 -1.83 7.35 -2.94
C GLU A 70 -2.90 6.31 -3.31
N GLN A 71 -2.72 5.60 -4.43
CA GLN A 71 -3.65 4.55 -4.89
C GLN A 71 -3.81 3.40 -3.88
N ILE A 72 -2.70 2.91 -3.31
CA ILE A 72 -2.74 1.84 -2.31
C ILE A 72 -3.31 2.36 -0.98
N GLY A 73 -2.89 3.55 -0.55
CA GLY A 73 -3.37 4.19 0.67
C GLY A 73 -4.89 4.37 0.70
N LEU A 74 -5.49 4.80 -0.41
CA LEU A 74 -6.94 4.92 -0.53
C LEU A 74 -7.67 3.57 -0.33
N GLN A 75 -7.09 2.48 -0.83
CA GLN A 75 -7.68 1.14 -0.65
C GLN A 75 -7.56 0.65 0.78
N ILE A 76 -6.47 0.97 1.48
CA ILE A 76 -6.32 0.70 2.91
C ILE A 76 -7.40 1.45 3.70
N ASP A 77 -7.58 2.74 3.43
CA ASP A 77 -8.61 3.55 4.10
C ASP A 77 -10.02 3.00 3.87
N GLN A 78 -10.34 2.62 2.64
CA GLN A 78 -11.62 1.97 2.32
C GLN A 78 -11.80 0.66 3.09
N ARG A 79 -10.74 -0.14 3.18
CA ARG A 79 -10.77 -1.42 3.88
C ARG A 79 -10.94 -1.25 5.39
N ASN A 80 -10.21 -0.33 6.00
CA ASN A 80 -10.32 -0.03 7.44
C ASN A 80 -11.70 0.51 7.81
N ARG A 81 -12.27 1.40 6.99
CA ARG A 81 -13.66 1.87 7.15
C ARG A 81 -14.67 0.73 7.06
N ALA A 82 -14.50 -0.19 6.11
CA ALA A 82 -15.39 -1.35 5.94
C ALA A 82 -15.31 -2.35 7.11
N LEU A 83 -14.16 -2.43 7.79
CA LEU A 83 -13.95 -3.28 8.96
C LEU A 83 -14.42 -2.65 10.27
N GLY A 84 -14.88 -1.39 10.26
CA GLY A 84 -15.25 -0.68 11.47
C GLY A 84 -14.07 -0.15 12.28
N ASN A 85 -12.84 -0.19 11.74
CA ASN A 85 -11.66 0.49 12.30
C ASN A 85 -11.73 1.98 11.97
N SER A 86 -12.84 2.60 12.37
CA SER A 86 -13.02 4.05 12.37
C SER A 86 -12.58 4.55 13.74
N GLU A 87 -11.31 4.91 13.85
CA GLU A 87 -10.86 5.84 14.91
C GLU A 87 -10.72 7.23 14.30
#